data_AF-B3ED24-F1
#
_entry.id   AF-B3ED24-F1
#
_cell.length_a   1.000
_cell.length_b   1.000
_cell.length_c   1.000
_cell.angle_alpha   90.00
_cell.angle_beta   90.00
_cell.angle_gamma   90.00
#
_symmetry.space_group_name_H-M   'P 1'
#
loop_
_entity.id
_entity.type
_entity.pdbx_description
1 polymer ?
#
loop_
_entity_poly.entity_id
_entity_poly.type
_entity_poly.pdbx_seq_one_letter_code
_entity_poly.pdbx_strand_id
1 'polypeptide(L)'
;MTMPAEQREPMDLLDEIYSLGFWMTDSLKKTNELVYRTFQKLDSSASEIKVFKTFRNVYYELFALDDVTCREKASCFPDENLLVLLRQQETDRKLSVLFSEICGLKHREISMIIGKPLDTIRLLLSSGRKSIVDGLLVILACVEPALIC
;
A
#
# COMPACT_ATOMS: atom_id res chain seq x y z
N MET A 1 23.55 22.57 6.62
CA MET A 1 23.05 22.14 7.94
C MET A 1 22.14 20.95 7.71
N THR A 2 22.71 19.74 7.72
CA THR A 2 21.97 18.48 7.53
C THR A 2 21.28 18.14 8.84
N MET A 3 19.96 18.26 8.89
CA MET A 3 19.20 17.77 10.04
C MET A 3 19.34 16.24 10.10
N PRO A 4 19.64 15.65 11.27
CA PRO A 4 19.63 14.21 11.42
C PRO A 4 18.22 13.71 11.07
N ALA A 5 18.14 12.57 10.37
CA ALA A 5 16.86 11.90 10.18
C ALA A 5 16.37 11.47 11.58
N GLU A 6 15.35 12.15 12.10
CA GLU A 6 14.65 11.71 13.31
C GLU A 6 14.16 10.29 13.06
N GLN A 7 14.75 9.33 13.78
CA GLN A 7 14.27 7.96 13.79
C GLN A 7 13.00 7.96 14.65
N ARG A 8 11.92 7.35 14.15
CA ARG A 8 10.69 7.18 14.92
C ARG A 8 10.97 6.27 16.10
N GLU A 9 10.33 6.56 17.23
CA GLU A 9 10.34 5.63 18.34
C GLU A 9 9.65 4.31 17.90
N PRO A 10 10.10 3.15 18.38
CA PRO A 10 9.58 1.85 17.92
C PRO A 10 8.06 1.69 18.08
N MET A 11 7.47 2.31 19.10
CA MET A 11 6.03 2.29 19.34
C MET A 11 5.26 3.13 18.31
N ASP A 12 5.78 4.30 17.95
CA ASP A 12 5.16 5.16 16.93
C ASP A 12 5.17 4.47 15.56
N LEU A 13 6.27 3.79 15.22
CA LEU A 13 6.37 3.00 13.99
C LEU A 13 5.36 1.83 13.98
N LEU A 14 5.15 1.16 15.11
CA LEU A 14 4.16 0.09 15.22
C LEU A 14 2.74 0.62 15.01
N ASP A 15 2.38 1.74 15.64
CA ASP A 15 1.07 2.38 15.50
C ASP A 15 0.81 2.87 14.07
N GLU A 16 1.83 3.42 13.40
CA GLU A 16 1.76 3.79 11.99
C GLU A 16 1.53 2.56 11.10
N ILE A 17 2.30 1.48 11.28
CA ILE A 17 2.15 0.23 10.52
C ILE A 17 0.77 -0.41 10.75
N TYR A 18 0.26 -0.33 11.98
CA TYR A 18 -1.09 -0.81 12.30
C TYR A 18 -2.16 0.02 11.60
N SER A 19 -2.04 1.35 11.66
CA SER A 19 -2.94 2.29 11.01
C SER A 19 -2.97 2.05 9.49
N LEU A 20 -1.81 1.89 8.87
CA LEU A 20 -1.68 1.51 7.46
C LEU A 20 -2.41 0.21 7.15
N GLY A 21 -2.20 -0.83 7.96
CA GLY A 21 -2.86 -2.12 7.78
C GLY A 21 -4.37 -2.02 7.85
N PHE A 22 -4.90 -1.20 8.77
CA PHE A 22 -6.32 -0.95 8.87
C PHE A 22 -6.87 -0.21 7.64
N TRP A 23 -6.23 0.88 7.21
CA TRP A 23 -6.64 1.60 6.00
C TRP A 23 -6.61 0.75 4.72
N MET A 24 -5.73 -0.25 4.66
CA MET A 24 -5.57 -1.13 3.50
C MET A 24 -6.49 -2.36 3.51
N THR A 25 -7.03 -2.76 4.66
CA THR A 25 -7.78 -4.01 4.80
C THR A 25 -9.19 -3.84 5.35
N ASP A 26 -9.49 -2.69 5.96
CA ASP A 26 -10.76 -2.38 6.64
C ASP A 26 -11.20 -3.47 7.64
N SER A 27 -10.23 -4.18 8.23
CA SER A 27 -10.52 -5.31 9.11
C SER A 27 -9.43 -5.52 10.13
N LEU A 28 -9.77 -5.37 11.41
CA LEU A 28 -8.84 -5.60 12.52
C LEU A 28 -8.18 -6.99 12.45
N LYS A 29 -8.93 -8.03 12.04
CA LYS A 29 -8.39 -9.39 11.90
C LYS A 29 -7.33 -9.46 10.80
N LYS A 30 -7.60 -8.87 9.63
CA LYS A 30 -6.64 -8.84 8.51
C LYS A 30 -5.44 -7.95 8.83
N THR A 31 -5.66 -6.81 9.48
CA THR A 31 -4.60 -5.92 10.00
C THR A 31 -3.68 -6.67 10.94
N ASN A 32 -4.22 -7.35 11.95
CA ASN A 32 -3.41 -8.09 12.92
C ASN A 32 -2.52 -9.13 12.25
N GLU A 33 -3.07 -9.91 11.30
CA GLU A 33 -2.30 -10.91 10.55
C GLU A 33 -1.19 -10.25 9.70
N LEU A 34 -1.53 -9.18 8.99
CA LEU A 34 -0.58 -8.42 8.16
C LEU A 34 0.58 -7.86 8.98
N VAL A 35 0.28 -7.20 10.09
CA VAL A 35 1.27 -6.59 10.98
C VAL A 35 2.14 -7.67 11.62
N TYR A 36 1.51 -8.73 12.17
CA TYR A 36 2.23 -9.84 12.77
C TYR A 36 3.23 -10.49 11.80
N ARG A 37 2.78 -10.83 10.58
CA ARG A 37 3.66 -11.41 9.56
C ARG A 37 4.75 -10.46 9.09
N THR A 38 4.47 -9.15 9.07
CA THR A 38 5.46 -8.14 8.73
C THR A 38 6.62 -8.18 9.71
N PHE A 39 6.33 -8.09 11.01
CA PHE A 39 7.37 -8.11 12.05
C PHE A 39 8.04 -9.47 12.20
N GLN A 40 7.34 -10.58 11.93
CA GLN A 40 7.95 -11.91 11.92
C GLN A 40 9.06 -12.06 10.86
N LYS A 41 8.97 -11.33 9.73
CA LYS A 41 9.96 -11.37 8.65
C LYS A 41 11.09 -10.36 8.81
N LEU A 42 11.09 -9.59 9.90
CA LEU A 42 12.06 -8.53 10.14
C LEU A 42 13.07 -8.96 11.21
N ASP A 43 14.31 -8.55 11.00
CA ASP A 43 15.36 -8.65 12.02
C ASP A 43 15.20 -7.52 13.05
N SER A 44 15.70 -7.72 14.27
CA SER A 44 15.64 -6.73 15.36
C SER A 44 16.36 -5.40 15.09
N SER A 45 17.16 -5.33 14.02
CA SER A 45 17.89 -4.13 13.57
C SER A 45 17.41 -3.60 12.22
N ALA A 46 16.21 -3.97 11.78
CA ALA A 46 15.67 -3.51 10.51
C ALA A 46 15.45 -1.98 10.51
N SER A 47 15.87 -1.33 9.42
CA SER A 47 15.56 0.08 9.20
C SER A 47 14.08 0.29 8.86
N GLU A 48 13.53 1.47 9.15
CA GLU A 48 12.14 1.81 8.85
C GLU A 48 11.75 1.55 7.39
N ILE A 49 12.63 1.92 6.45
CA ILE A 49 12.41 1.64 5.02
C ILE A 49 12.26 0.14 4.76
N LYS A 50 13.04 -0.71 5.45
CA LYS A 50 12.91 -2.17 5.36
C LYS A 50 11.58 -2.62 5.97
N VAL A 51 11.13 -2.01 7.07
CA VAL A 51 9.82 -2.30 7.68
C VAL A 51 8.68 -2.03 6.69
N PHE A 52 8.58 -0.81 6.15
CA PHE A 52 7.52 -0.46 5.19
C PHE A 52 7.58 -1.28 3.90
N LYS A 53 8.79 -1.61 3.43
CA LYS A 53 8.98 -2.47 2.26
C LYS A 53 8.51 -3.90 2.52
N THR A 54 8.81 -4.45 3.70
CA THR A 54 8.32 -5.77 4.11
C THR A 54 6.80 -5.75 4.27
N PHE A 55 6.24 -4.72 4.90
CA PHE A 55 4.79 -4.53 5.02
C PHE A 55 4.09 -4.60 3.67
N ARG A 56 4.57 -3.83 2.69
CA ARG A 56 4.06 -3.85 1.31
C ARG A 56 4.11 -5.26 0.70
N ASN A 57 5.24 -5.95 0.85
CA ASN A 57 5.41 -7.29 0.28
C ASN A 57 4.47 -8.32 0.94
N VAL A 58 4.33 -8.29 2.26
CA VAL A 58 3.41 -9.16 3.00
C VAL A 58 1.96 -8.86 2.62
N TYR A 59 1.58 -7.60 2.42
CA TYR A 59 0.26 -7.24 1.93
C TYR A 59 -0.05 -7.91 0.58
N TYR A 60 0.90 -7.87 -0.36
CA TYR A 60 0.74 -8.57 -1.63
C TYR A 60 0.64 -10.08 -1.46
N GLU A 61 1.51 -10.70 -0.66
CA GLU A 61 1.46 -12.14 -0.44
C GLU A 61 0.13 -12.61 0.17
N LEU A 62 -0.43 -11.83 1.09
CA LEU A 62 -1.68 -12.19 1.79
C LEU A 62 -2.92 -11.89 0.96
N PHE A 63 -2.95 -10.75 0.25
CA PHE A 63 -4.20 -10.23 -0.31
C PHE A 63 -4.19 -10.07 -1.83
N ALA A 64 -3.09 -10.30 -2.54
CA ALA A 64 -3.07 -10.19 -4.00
C ALA A 64 -4.02 -11.18 -4.70
N LEU A 65 -4.38 -12.27 -4.01
CA LEU A 65 -5.22 -13.35 -4.55
C LEU A 65 -6.54 -13.58 -3.80
N ASP A 66 -6.70 -13.04 -2.59
CA ASP A 66 -7.75 -13.46 -1.63
C ASP A 66 -9.04 -12.63 -1.71
N ASP A 67 -9.17 -11.74 -2.69
CA ASP A 67 -10.45 -11.12 -2.99
C ASP A 67 -11.30 -12.09 -3.84
N VAL A 68 -11.82 -13.11 -3.15
CA VAL A 68 -12.71 -14.17 -3.66
C VAL A 68 -13.94 -13.60 -4.38
N THR A 69 -14.26 -12.32 -4.17
CA THR A 69 -15.33 -11.57 -4.82
C THR A 69 -15.02 -11.14 -6.27
N CYS A 70 -13.77 -11.18 -6.71
CA CYS A 70 -13.39 -10.83 -8.09
C CYS A 70 -13.35 -12.01 -9.07
N ARG A 71 -13.38 -13.27 -8.59
CA ARG A 71 -13.29 -14.43 -9.50
C ARG A 71 -14.48 -14.52 -10.45
N GLU A 72 -15.64 -14.04 -10.04
CA GLU A 72 -16.84 -13.93 -10.88
C GLU A 72 -16.71 -12.82 -11.94
N LYS A 73 -15.92 -11.76 -11.65
CA LYS A 73 -15.67 -10.61 -12.54
C LYS A 73 -14.42 -10.76 -13.43
N ALA A 74 -13.54 -11.73 -13.13
CA ALA A 74 -12.39 -12.08 -13.95
C ALA A 74 -12.78 -12.61 -15.34
N SER A 75 -14.04 -13.03 -15.52
CA SER A 75 -14.61 -13.41 -16.83
C SER A 75 -14.53 -12.31 -17.89
N CYS A 76 -14.42 -11.04 -17.50
CA CYS A 76 -14.30 -9.90 -18.42
C CYS A 76 -12.86 -9.57 -18.84
N PHE A 77 -11.85 -10.18 -18.20
CA PHE A 77 -10.45 -9.93 -18.51
C PHE A 77 -9.79 -11.23 -19.00
N PRO A 78 -9.42 -11.32 -20.29
CA PRO A 78 -8.87 -12.55 -20.85
C PRO A 78 -7.46 -12.89 -20.34
N ASP A 79 -6.79 -11.97 -19.63
CA ASP A 79 -5.44 -12.15 -19.11
C ASP A 79 -5.38 -11.91 -17.59
N GLU A 80 -5.26 -13.00 -16.82
CA GLU A 80 -5.10 -12.97 -15.37
C GLU A 80 -3.85 -12.18 -14.94
N ASN A 81 -2.79 -12.15 -15.76
CA ASN A 81 -1.56 -11.42 -15.44
C ASN A 81 -1.79 -9.91 -15.50
N LEU A 82 -2.58 -9.43 -16.46
CA LEU A 82 -2.93 -8.01 -16.57
C LEU A 82 -3.71 -7.55 -15.32
N LEU A 83 -4.64 -8.38 -14.83
CA LEU A 83 -5.38 -8.09 -13.60
C LEU A 83 -4.47 -8.00 -12.36
N VAL A 84 -3.46 -8.88 -12.26
CA VAL A 84 -2.47 -8.83 -11.18
C VAL A 84 -1.65 -7.54 -11.26
N LEU A 85 -1.18 -7.16 -12.45
CA LEU A 85 -0.40 -5.93 -12.66
C LEU A 85 -1.21 -4.67 -12.32
N LEU A 86 -2.47 -4.59 -12.76
CA LEU A 86 -3.35 -3.46 -12.44
C LEU A 86 -3.61 -3.35 -10.93
N ARG A 87 -3.82 -4.48 -10.25
CA ARG A 87 -3.99 -4.49 -8.78
C ARG A 87 -2.72 -4.09 -8.03
N GLN A 88 -1.55 -4.50 -8.52
CA GLN A 88 -0.29 -4.04 -7.98
C GLN A 88 -0.12 -2.53 -8.15
N GLN A 89 -0.43 -2.00 -9.34
CA GLN A 89 -0.33 -0.57 -9.60
C GLN A 89 -1.27 0.24 -8.69
N GLU A 90 -2.51 -0.24 -8.49
CA GLU A 90 -3.47 0.45 -7.61
C GLU A 90 -3.08 0.36 -6.13
N THR A 91 -2.61 -0.80 -5.68
CA THR A 91 -2.09 -0.98 -4.32
C THR A 91 -0.88 -0.06 -4.08
N ASP A 92 0.05 0.02 -5.03
CA ASP A 92 1.20 0.93 -4.95
C ASP A 92 0.79 2.40 -4.92
N ARG A 93 -0.26 2.78 -5.67
CA ARG A 93 -0.83 4.13 -5.64
C ARG A 93 -1.36 4.47 -4.24
N LYS A 94 -2.17 3.59 -3.66
CA LYS A 94 -2.73 3.77 -2.32
C LYS A 94 -1.66 3.83 -1.25
N LEU A 95 -0.74 2.86 -1.25
CA LEU A 95 0.37 2.85 -0.30
C LEU A 95 1.22 4.10 -0.42
N SER A 96 1.49 4.60 -1.63
CA SER A 96 2.22 5.86 -1.81
C SER A 96 1.52 7.02 -1.09
N VAL A 97 0.20 7.17 -1.27
CA VAL A 97 -0.58 8.21 -0.58
C VAL A 97 -0.55 7.99 0.93
N LEU A 98 -0.85 6.79 1.42
CA LEU A 98 -0.90 6.53 2.86
C LEU A 98 0.47 6.71 3.54
N PHE A 99 1.56 6.29 2.90
CA PHE A 99 2.92 6.56 3.38
C PHE A 99 3.24 8.05 3.48
N SER A 100 2.73 8.86 2.55
CA SER A 100 2.89 10.32 2.58
C SER A 100 2.04 10.96 3.69
N GLU A 101 0.76 10.60 3.78
CA GLU A 101 -0.21 11.33 4.62
C GLU A 101 -0.29 10.79 6.06
N ILE A 102 -0.11 9.50 6.29
CA ILE A 102 -0.14 8.88 7.63
C ILE A 102 1.26 8.88 8.24
N CYS A 103 2.24 8.37 7.49
CA CYS A 103 3.59 8.22 8.01
C CYS A 103 4.46 9.44 7.75
N GLY A 104 4.05 10.42 6.94
CA GLY A 104 4.88 11.60 6.65
C GLY A 104 6.17 11.28 5.86
N LEU A 105 6.23 10.15 5.16
CA LEU A 105 7.42 9.76 4.40
C LEU A 105 7.65 10.70 3.20
N LYS A 106 8.92 11.05 2.98
CA LYS A 106 9.32 11.88 1.83
C LYS A 106 9.22 11.05 0.55
N HIS A 107 9.03 11.72 -0.59
CA HIS A 107 8.90 11.05 -1.88
C HIS A 107 10.10 10.13 -2.22
N ARG A 108 11.31 10.47 -1.75
CA ARG A 108 12.51 9.62 -1.91
C ARG A 108 12.40 8.32 -1.13
N GLU A 109 11.86 8.36 0.07
CA GLU A 109 11.66 7.18 0.94
C GLU A 109 10.58 6.28 0.34
N ILE A 110 9.47 6.87 -0.09
CA ILE A 110 8.40 6.15 -0.81
C ILE A 110 8.95 5.50 -2.08
N SER A 111 9.80 6.19 -2.85
CA SER A 111 10.48 5.62 -4.03
C SER A 111 11.31 4.39 -3.70
N MET A 112 12.03 4.39 -2.57
CA MET A 112 12.81 3.23 -2.11
C MET A 112 11.93 2.05 -1.65
N ILE A 113 10.78 2.34 -1.04
CA ILE A 113 9.81 1.34 -0.56
C ILE A 113 9.07 0.69 -1.73
N ILE A 114 8.50 1.50 -2.61
CA ILE A 114 7.70 1.06 -3.76
C ILE A 114 8.60 0.49 -4.88
N GLY A 115 9.86 0.94 -4.96
CA GLY A 115 10.81 0.49 -5.99
C GLY A 115 10.54 1.11 -7.36
N LYS A 116 10.00 2.32 -7.42
CA LYS A 116 9.71 3.07 -8.65
C LYS A 116 10.50 4.39 -8.69
N PRO A 117 10.82 4.92 -9.89
CA PRO A 117 11.47 6.22 -10.02
C PRO A 117 10.71 7.34 -9.31
N LEU A 118 11.43 8.36 -8.85
CA LEU A 118 10.86 9.48 -8.10
C LEU A 118 9.73 10.20 -8.87
N ASP A 119 9.86 10.34 -10.19
CA ASP A 119 8.84 10.98 -11.01
C ASP A 119 7.55 10.15 -11.08
N THR A 120 7.67 8.82 -11.10
CA THR A 120 6.51 7.93 -10.97
C THR A 120 5.82 8.11 -9.63
N ILE A 121 6.57 8.22 -8.53
CA ILE A 121 5.99 8.46 -7.20
C ILE A 121 5.25 9.79 -7.15
N ARG A 122 5.81 10.85 -7.75
CA ARG A 122 5.14 12.16 -7.85
C ARG A 122 3.79 12.04 -8.57
N LEU A 123 3.74 11.31 -9.68
CA LEU A 123 2.51 11.07 -10.44
C LEU A 123 1.49 10.23 -9.64
N LEU A 124 1.94 9.18 -8.96
CA LEU A 124 1.07 8.34 -8.11
C LEU A 124 0.46 9.17 -6.98
N LEU A 125 1.26 10.00 -6.31
CA LEU A 125 0.80 10.88 -5.25
C LEU A 125 -0.16 11.96 -5.75
N SER A 126 0.15 12.61 -6.87
CA SER A 126 -0.75 13.63 -7.43
C SER A 126 -2.08 13.04 -7.88
N SER A 127 -2.04 11.89 -8.56
CA SER A 127 -3.25 11.18 -9.01
C SER A 127 -4.05 10.64 -7.82
N GLY A 128 -3.37 10.04 -6.84
CA GLY A 128 -3.97 9.53 -5.61
C GLY A 128 -4.69 10.61 -4.80
N ARG A 129 -4.01 11.73 -4.52
CA ARG A 129 -4.63 12.87 -3.83
C ARG A 129 -5.77 13.49 -4.63
N LYS A 130 -5.63 13.59 -5.95
CA LYS A 130 -6.71 14.07 -6.82
C LYS A 130 -7.95 13.17 -6.73
N SER A 131 -7.78 11.84 -6.70
CA SER A 131 -8.91 10.94 -6.48
C SER A 131 -9.61 11.15 -5.14
N ILE A 132 -8.90 11.55 -4.08
CA ILE A 132 -9.55 11.92 -2.79
C ILE A 132 -10.44 13.14 -2.99
N VAL A 133 -9.89 14.19 -3.60
CA VAL A 133 -10.61 15.45 -3.86
C VAL A 133 -11.84 15.22 -4.72
N ASP A 134 -11.72 14.37 -5.74
CA ASP A 134 -12.79 14.04 -6.67
C ASP A 134 -13.83 13.07 -6.05
N GLY A 135 -13.63 12.62 -4.80
CA GLY A 135 -14.51 11.63 -4.14
C GLY A 135 -14.39 10.20 -4.73
N LEU A 136 -13.38 9.97 -5.56
CA LEU A 136 -13.12 8.73 -6.30
C LEU A 136 -12.07 7.86 -5.63
N LEU A 137 -11.64 8.13 -4.39
CA LEU A 137 -10.78 7.20 -3.68
C LEU A 137 -11.60 5.98 -3.25
N VAL A 138 -11.80 5.09 -4.20
CA VAL A 138 -12.33 3.75 -3.97
C VAL A 138 -11.25 3.01 -3.19
N ILE A 139 -11.44 2.88 -1.87
CA ILE A 139 -10.69 1.93 -1.06
C ILE A 139 -11.13 0.53 -1.51
N LEU A 140 -10.69 0.07 -2.71
CA LEU A 140 -10.90 -1.26 -3.31
C LEU A 140 -12.05 -2.05 -2.66
N ALA A 141 -13.25 -1.50 -2.75
CA ALA A 141 -14.47 -2.26 -2.69
C ALA A 141 -14.93 -2.34 -4.15
N CYS A 142 -14.13 -2.99 -4.99
CA CYS A 142 -14.33 -3.11 -6.44
C CYS A 142 -14.39 -1.77 -7.20
N VAL A 143 -13.59 -1.61 -8.26
CA VAL A 143 -14.02 -0.73 -9.36
C VAL A 143 -15.35 -1.30 -9.85
N GLU A 144 -16.45 -0.55 -9.74
CA GLU A 144 -17.71 -0.92 -10.36
C GLU A 144 -17.48 -1.08 -11.87
N PRO A 145 -17.71 -2.26 -12.46
CA PRO A 145 -17.55 -2.45 -13.90
C PRO A 145 -18.65 -1.79 -14.72
N ALA A 146 -19.58 -1.04 -14.11
CA ALA A 146 -20.71 -0.40 -14.79
C ALA A 146 -20.32 0.67 -15.83
N LEU A 147 -19.02 0.95 -15.99
CA LEU A 147 -18.50 1.89 -17.00
C LEU A 147 -17.69 1.24 -18.12
N ILE A 148 -17.48 -0.09 -18.13
CA ILE A 148 -16.64 -0.76 -19.15
C ILE A 148 -17.26 -2.06 -19.71
N CYS A 149 -18.46 -2.47 -19.25
CA CYS A 149 -19.26 -3.51 -19.92
C CYS A 149 -20.56 -2.94 -20.46
#